data_AF-S0F656-F1
#
_entry.id   AF-S0F656-F1
#
_cell.length_a   1.000
_cell.length_b   1.000
_cell.length_c   1.000
_cell.angle_alpha   90.00
_cell.angle_beta   90.00
_cell.angle_gamma   90.00
#
_symmetry.space_group_name_H-M   'P 1'
#
loop_
_entity.id
_entity.type
_entity.pdbx_description
1 polymer ?
#
loop_
_entity_poly.entity_id
_entity_poly.type
_entity_poly.pdbx_seq_one_letter_code
_entity_poly.pdbx_strand_id
1 'polypeptide(L)'
;MATLFLITCIASCSEEDISGDITGKYGNLTGADDTVITIGTRGDGYTMKCTYEDFGSGEYFEWNGTFKNLPTDAVVGSNGEEIGEIHFSGTDAVTFTAYTQKKDSYKAYRDELTDLPRSGQQPTDSIPAPEKK
;
A
#
# COMPACT_ATOMS: atom_id res chain seq x y z
N MET A 1 -4.20 -3.95 57.55
CA MET A 1 -3.37 -4.13 56.35
C MET A 1 -4.29 -3.97 55.15
N ALA A 2 -4.19 -2.84 54.43
CA ALA A 2 -5.02 -2.55 53.27
C ALA A 2 -4.29 -3.04 52.01
N THR A 3 -4.88 -4.01 51.32
CA THR A 3 -4.42 -4.51 50.03
C THR A 3 -4.73 -3.46 48.97
N LEU A 4 -3.70 -2.85 48.41
CA LEU A 4 -3.81 -1.91 47.30
C LEU A 4 -4.01 -2.70 46.01
N PHE A 5 -5.24 -2.77 45.51
CA PHE A 5 -5.51 -3.26 44.16
C PHE A 5 -5.05 -2.19 43.15
N LEU A 6 -3.94 -2.46 42.45
CA LEU A 6 -3.54 -1.70 41.28
C LEU A 6 -4.47 -2.09 40.13
N ILE A 7 -5.43 -1.21 39.84
CA ILE A 7 -6.22 -1.25 38.62
C ILE A 7 -5.29 -0.77 37.51
N THR A 8 -4.75 -1.71 36.73
CA THR A 8 -4.08 -1.41 35.47
C THR A 8 -5.14 -0.88 34.52
N CYS A 9 -5.18 0.44 34.35
CA CYS A 9 -5.96 1.06 33.29
C CYS A 9 -5.43 0.51 31.96
N ILE A 10 -6.16 -0.43 31.35
CA ILE A 10 -5.99 -0.71 29.94
C ILE A 10 -6.30 0.61 29.23
N ALA A 11 -5.27 1.26 28.71
CA ALA A 11 -5.46 2.30 27.72
C ALA A 11 -6.24 1.62 26.60
N SER A 12 -7.52 1.96 26.48
CA SER A 12 -8.30 1.64 25.30
C SER A 12 -7.61 2.39 24.17
N CYS A 13 -6.64 1.75 23.52
CA CYS A 13 -6.39 1.99 22.11
C CYS A 13 -7.78 1.80 21.49
N SER A 14 -8.42 2.88 21.10
CA SER A 14 -9.57 2.84 20.22
C SER A 14 -9.14 2.00 19.03
N GLU A 15 -9.61 0.75 19.01
CA GLU A 15 -9.44 -0.16 17.88
C GLU A 15 -10.03 0.57 16.70
N GLU A 16 -9.17 1.05 15.80
CA GLU A 16 -9.61 1.68 14.57
C GLU A 16 -10.22 0.55 13.73
N ASP A 17 -11.54 0.40 13.88
CA ASP A 17 -12.29 -0.64 13.20
C ASP A 17 -12.34 -0.29 11.72
N ILE A 18 -11.63 -1.08 10.92
CA ILE A 18 -11.66 -0.96 9.47
C ILE A 18 -12.86 -1.75 8.96
N SER A 19 -14.03 -1.10 8.94
CA SER A 19 -15.24 -1.65 8.36
C SER A 19 -15.34 -1.31 6.88
N GLY A 20 -14.56 -1.98 6.02
CA GLY A 20 -14.65 -1.79 4.57
C GLY A 20 -13.68 -2.63 3.77
N ASP A 21 -13.85 -2.65 2.44
CA ASP A 21 -12.91 -3.34 1.56
C ASP A 21 -11.59 -2.56 1.52
N ILE A 22 -10.47 -3.23 1.79
CA ILE A 22 -9.12 -2.64 1.74
C ILE A 22 -8.32 -3.08 0.52
N THR A 23 -8.90 -3.90 -0.35
CA THR A 23 -8.21 -4.40 -1.54
C THR A 23 -8.16 -3.36 -2.66
N GLY A 24 -7.18 -3.46 -3.53
CA GLY A 24 -6.97 -2.52 -4.63
C GLY A 24 -5.61 -1.82 -4.56
N LYS A 25 -5.51 -0.72 -5.29
CA LYS A 25 -4.26 0.00 -5.50
C LYS A 25 -4.29 1.33 -4.75
N TYR A 26 -3.20 1.60 -4.06
CA TYR A 26 -2.92 2.84 -3.35
C TYR A 26 -1.72 3.49 -4.01
N GLY A 27 -1.78 4.80 -4.24
CA GLY A 27 -0.71 5.58 -4.85
C GLY A 27 -0.36 6.82 -4.04
N ASN A 28 0.91 7.21 -4.09
CA ASN A 28 1.38 8.54 -3.75
C ASN A 28 2.41 8.92 -4.82
N LEU A 29 1.93 9.59 -5.87
CA LEU A 29 2.71 9.90 -7.07
C LEU A 29 3.09 11.37 -7.05
N THR A 30 4.28 11.69 -6.55
CA THR A 30 4.69 13.08 -6.33
C THR A 30 5.52 13.64 -7.48
N GLY A 31 6.00 12.76 -8.38
CA GLY A 31 6.91 13.11 -9.47
C GLY A 31 8.38 13.30 -9.06
N ALA A 32 8.67 13.38 -7.75
CA ALA A 32 10.03 13.27 -7.21
C ALA A 32 10.32 11.83 -6.79
N ASP A 33 9.35 11.24 -6.10
CA ASP A 33 9.29 9.83 -5.75
C ASP A 33 7.85 9.32 -5.89
N ASP A 34 7.72 8.08 -6.31
CA ASP A 34 6.43 7.42 -6.48
C ASP A 34 6.38 6.18 -5.57
N THR A 35 5.36 6.13 -4.72
CA THR A 35 5.01 4.95 -3.92
C THR A 35 3.72 4.35 -4.44
N VAL A 36 3.71 3.04 -4.70
CA VAL A 36 2.49 2.29 -5.04
C VAL A 36 2.40 1.05 -4.17
N ILE A 37 1.27 0.89 -3.48
CA ILE A 37 0.96 -0.28 -2.66
C ILE A 37 -0.29 -0.94 -3.22
N THR A 38 -0.20 -2.22 -3.59
CA THR A 38 -1.32 -3.01 -4.09
C THR A 38 -1.66 -4.10 -3.09
N ILE A 39 -2.93 -4.15 -2.69
CA ILE A 39 -3.46 -5.12 -1.74
C ILE A 39 -4.45 -6.04 -2.45
N GLY A 40 -4.30 -7.33 -2.27
CA GLY A 40 -5.19 -8.36 -2.85
C GLY A 40 -5.65 -9.34 -1.78
N THR A 41 -6.73 -10.07 -2.07
CA THR A 41 -7.20 -11.17 -1.20
C THR A 41 -6.37 -12.44 -1.40
N ARG A 42 -6.09 -13.16 -0.32
CA ARG A 42 -5.48 -14.50 -0.36
C ARG A 42 -6.02 -15.38 0.77
N GLY A 43 -6.96 -16.27 0.45
CA GLY A 43 -7.42 -17.30 1.38
C GLY A 43 -7.92 -16.72 2.72
N ASP A 44 -7.11 -16.84 3.76
CA ASP A 44 -7.34 -16.36 5.13
C ASP A 44 -6.66 -15.00 5.45
N GLY A 45 -6.17 -14.28 4.44
CA GLY A 45 -5.53 -12.98 4.59
C GLY A 45 -5.38 -12.24 3.27
N TYR A 46 -4.26 -11.53 3.12
CA TYR A 46 -4.02 -10.59 2.05
C TYR A 46 -2.62 -10.73 1.45
N THR A 47 -2.49 -10.38 0.18
CA THR A 47 -1.21 -10.12 -0.48
C THR A 47 -0.94 -8.64 -0.52
N MET A 48 0.32 -8.26 -0.36
CA MET A 48 0.81 -6.91 -0.49
C MET A 48 1.96 -6.89 -1.50
N LYS A 49 1.89 -5.94 -2.44
CA LYS A 49 3.03 -5.52 -3.25
C LYS A 49 3.26 -4.02 -3.06
N CYS A 50 4.46 -3.64 -2.63
CA CYS A 50 4.88 -2.25 -2.50
C CYS A 50 6.02 -1.99 -3.50
N THR A 51 5.91 -0.92 -4.27
CA THR A 51 6.97 -0.42 -5.14
C THR A 51 7.28 1.02 -4.79
N TYR A 52 8.56 1.34 -4.72
CA TYR A 52 9.06 2.69 -4.52
C TYR A 52 10.06 3.02 -5.63
N GLU A 53 9.86 4.14 -6.31
CA GLU A 53 10.76 4.66 -7.34
C GLU A 53 11.20 6.08 -6.94
N ASP A 54 12.51 6.29 -6.80
CA ASP A 54 13.12 7.60 -6.55
C ASP A 54 13.67 8.14 -7.86
N PHE A 55 13.03 9.16 -8.44
CA PHE A 55 13.47 9.73 -9.71
C PHE A 55 14.73 10.59 -9.59
N GLY A 56 15.08 11.01 -8.37
CA GLY A 56 16.32 11.74 -8.10
C GLY A 56 17.55 10.84 -8.18
N SER A 57 17.46 9.61 -7.64
CA SER A 57 18.55 8.63 -7.68
C SER A 57 18.44 7.62 -8.82
N GLY A 58 17.24 7.45 -9.41
CA GLY A 58 16.94 6.40 -10.39
C GLY A 58 16.83 5.01 -9.77
N GLU A 59 16.68 4.92 -8.45
CA GLU A 59 16.55 3.64 -7.75
C GLU A 59 15.10 3.15 -7.73
N TYR A 60 14.94 1.83 -7.86
CA TYR A 60 13.66 1.15 -7.79
C TYR A 60 13.73 0.03 -6.76
N PHE A 61 12.74 -0.01 -5.87
CA PHE A 61 12.63 -1.02 -4.83
C PHE A 61 11.26 -1.68 -4.87
N GLU A 62 11.24 -2.98 -4.62
CA GLU A 62 10.02 -3.78 -4.62
C GLU A 62 9.99 -4.74 -3.42
N TRP A 63 8.85 -4.77 -2.73
CA TRP A 63 8.54 -5.69 -1.65
C TRP A 63 7.27 -6.46 -1.99
N ASN A 64 7.31 -7.77 -1.81
CA ASN A 64 6.16 -8.65 -1.99
C ASN A 64 6.00 -9.52 -0.74
N GLY A 65 4.82 -9.51 -0.14
CA GLY A 65 4.57 -10.31 1.05
C GLY A 65 3.08 -10.50 1.32
N THR A 66 2.78 -11.11 2.45
CA THR A 66 1.41 -11.36 2.90
C THR A 66 1.23 -11.04 4.36
N PHE A 67 0.01 -10.67 4.71
CA PHE A 67 -0.43 -10.34 6.07
C PHE A 67 -1.87 -10.82 6.27
N LYS A 68 -2.37 -10.82 7.49
CA LYS A 68 -3.68 -11.38 7.86
C LYS A 68 -4.56 -10.40 8.64
N ASN A 69 -3.95 -9.67 9.58
CA ASN A 69 -4.67 -8.85 10.54
C ASN A 69 -4.79 -7.40 10.07
N LEU A 70 -5.75 -6.68 10.66
CA LEU A 70 -6.01 -5.25 10.47
C LEU A 70 -6.21 -4.61 11.86
N PRO A 71 -5.96 -3.29 12.01
CA PRO A 71 -5.45 -2.36 11.01
C PRO A 71 -3.94 -2.48 10.78
N THR A 72 -3.23 -3.18 11.66
CA THR A 72 -1.78 -3.36 11.60
C THR A 72 -1.42 -4.84 11.61
N ASP A 73 -0.43 -5.23 10.81
CA ASP A 73 0.14 -6.58 10.86
C ASP A 73 1.55 -6.66 10.28
N ALA A 74 2.26 -7.72 10.66
CA ALA A 74 3.56 -8.04 10.06
C ALA A 74 3.36 -8.53 8.61
N VAL A 75 4.21 -8.05 7.71
CA VAL A 75 4.25 -8.51 6.32
C VAL A 75 5.35 -9.54 6.18
N VAL A 76 4.96 -10.75 5.79
CA VAL A 76 5.86 -11.89 5.60
C VAL A 76 6.15 -12.10 4.12
N GLY A 77 7.43 -12.10 3.74
CA GLY A 77 7.92 -12.37 2.40
C GLY A 77 7.81 -13.84 1.99
N SER A 78 8.17 -14.15 0.74
CA SER A 78 8.02 -15.49 0.15
C SER A 78 8.89 -16.57 0.81
N ASN A 79 10.01 -16.19 1.42
CA ASN A 79 10.91 -17.06 2.17
C ASN A 79 10.53 -17.20 3.66
N GLY A 80 9.43 -16.58 4.10
CA GLY A 80 9.00 -16.58 5.50
C GLY A 80 9.67 -15.51 6.37
N GLU A 81 10.48 -14.62 5.81
CA GLU A 81 11.06 -13.50 6.55
C GLU A 81 10.06 -12.36 6.73
N GLU A 82 10.13 -11.68 7.87
CA GLU A 82 9.38 -10.44 8.08
C GLU A 82 10.07 -9.31 7.31
N ILE A 83 9.40 -8.79 6.29
CA ILE A 83 9.96 -7.75 5.40
C ILE A 83 9.52 -6.34 5.80
N GLY A 84 8.55 -6.22 6.71
CA GLY A 84 8.02 -4.95 7.17
C GLY A 84 6.72 -5.11 7.96
N GLU A 85 6.10 -3.98 8.28
CA GLU A 85 4.79 -3.89 8.92
C GLU A 85 3.86 -3.06 8.02
N ILE A 86 2.61 -3.49 7.90
CA ILE A 86 1.57 -2.73 7.21
C ILE A 86 0.63 -2.11 8.24
N HIS A 87 0.24 -0.85 8.03
CA HIS A 87 -0.75 -0.15 8.82
C HIS A 87 -1.75 0.56 7.91
N PHE A 88 -3.03 0.36 8.17
CA PHE A 88 -4.11 1.04 7.50
C PHE A 88 -4.71 2.11 8.41
N SER A 89 -4.93 3.30 7.86
CA SER A 89 -5.70 4.36 8.51
C SER A 89 -6.98 4.54 7.72
N GLY A 90 -8.08 3.96 8.20
CA GLY A 90 -9.31 3.82 7.43
C GLY A 90 -9.17 2.87 6.22
N THR A 91 -9.95 3.13 5.17
CA THR A 91 -9.96 2.31 3.93
C THR A 91 -9.25 2.98 2.76
N ASP A 92 -8.74 4.18 3.00
CA ASP A 92 -8.26 5.13 2.02
C ASP A 92 -6.77 5.46 2.18
N ALA A 93 -6.13 5.02 3.26
CA ALA A 93 -4.70 5.19 3.46
C ALA A 93 -4.02 3.93 3.97
N VAL A 94 -2.84 3.65 3.43
CA VAL A 94 -2.00 2.53 3.83
C VAL A 94 -0.55 3.01 3.97
N THR A 95 0.12 2.52 4.99
CA THR A 95 1.56 2.73 5.20
C THR A 95 2.23 1.37 5.31
N PHE A 96 3.28 1.16 4.53
CA PHE A 96 4.17 0.01 4.65
C PHE A 96 5.52 0.46 5.19
N THR A 97 5.92 -0.04 6.35
CA THR A 97 7.23 0.22 6.94
C THR A 97 8.16 -0.93 6.58
N ALA A 98 9.11 -0.70 5.67
CA ALA A 98 10.01 -1.76 5.22
C ALA A 98 11.20 -1.95 6.17
N TYR A 99 11.54 -3.22 6.42
CA TYR A 99 12.71 -3.61 7.20
C TYR A 99 13.89 -4.09 6.35
N THR A 100 13.71 -4.20 5.03
CA THR A 100 14.71 -4.76 4.10
C THR A 100 14.99 -3.83 2.92
N GLN A 101 16.17 -3.98 2.31
CA GLN A 101 16.70 -3.25 1.13
C GLN A 101 16.81 -1.72 1.29
N LYS A 102 15.70 -1.03 1.52
CA LYS A 102 15.59 0.41 1.78
C LYS A 102 14.63 0.61 2.96
N LYS A 103 15.18 0.69 4.16
CA LYS A 103 14.42 0.80 5.41
C LYS A 103 13.80 2.19 5.52
N ASP A 104 12.48 2.28 5.34
CA ASP A 104 11.71 3.52 5.45
C ASP A 104 10.20 3.23 5.58
N SER A 105 9.39 4.27 5.72
CA SER A 105 7.93 4.21 5.72
C SER A 105 7.37 4.74 4.39
N TYR A 106 6.64 3.89 3.69
CA TYR A 106 6.05 4.17 2.39
C TYR A 106 4.55 4.35 2.55
N LYS A 107 4.08 5.59 2.40
CA LYS A 107 2.66 5.92 2.54
C LYS A 107 2.01 6.10 1.18
N ALA A 108 0.85 5.47 1.00
CA ALA A 108 0.05 5.55 -0.20
C ALA A 108 -1.44 5.71 0.14
N TYR A 109 -2.19 6.33 -0.77
CA TYR A 109 -3.61 6.63 -0.59
C TYR A 109 -4.43 5.95 -1.66
N ARG A 110 -5.64 5.53 -1.32
CA ARG A 110 -6.57 4.94 -2.28
C ARG A 110 -6.98 6.05 -3.22
N ASP A 111 -6.62 5.86 -4.49
CA ASP A 111 -6.79 6.89 -5.49
C ASP A 111 -7.86 6.42 -6.47
N GLU A 112 -9.01 7.09 -6.50
CA GLU A 112 -10.06 6.88 -7.52
C GLU A 112 -9.53 7.17 -8.94
N LEU A 113 -8.36 7.82 -9.08
CA LEU A 113 -7.75 8.20 -10.36
C LEU A 113 -6.62 7.28 -10.85
N THR A 114 -6.19 6.27 -10.08
CA THR A 114 -5.11 5.34 -10.52
C THR A 114 -5.50 4.37 -11.63
N ASP A 115 -6.78 4.33 -12.00
CA ASP A 115 -7.32 3.65 -13.18
C ASP A 115 -7.23 4.47 -14.48
N LEU A 116 -6.79 5.74 -14.41
CA LEU A 116 -6.58 6.51 -15.63
C LEU A 116 -5.31 5.99 -16.34
N PRO A 117 -5.41 5.54 -17.62
CA PRO A 117 -4.22 5.22 -18.39
C PRO A 117 -3.35 6.48 -18.43
N ARG A 118 -2.07 6.35 -18.03
CA ARG A 118 -1.08 7.42 -18.16
C ARG A 118 -1.19 7.99 -19.58
N SER A 119 -1.72 9.22 -19.70
CA SER A 119 -1.83 9.95 -20.96
C SER A 119 -0.42 10.27 -21.45
N GLY A 120 0.21 9.32 -22.11
CA GLY A 120 1.59 9.39 -22.61
C GLY A 120 1.89 8.47 -23.78
N GLN A 121 0.93 7.67 -24.25
CA GLN A 121 0.99 7.10 -25.60
C GLN A 121 -0.03 7.85 -26.45
N GLN A 122 0.45 8.87 -27.17
CA GLN A 122 -0.22 9.35 -28.36
C GLN A 122 -0.31 8.15 -29.32
N PRO A 123 -1.50 7.58 -29.61
CA PRO A 123 -1.64 6.87 -30.85
C PRO A 123 -1.46 7.95 -31.92
N THR A 124 -0.42 7.85 -32.75
CA THR A 124 -0.37 8.69 -33.94
C THR A 124 -1.63 8.39 -34.73
N ASP A 125 -2.56 9.33 -34.68
CA ASP A 125 -3.81 9.33 -35.43
C ASP A 125 -3.49 8.95 -36.87
N SER A 126 -4.03 7.80 -37.28
CA SER A 126 -4.10 7.44 -38.68
C SER A 126 -5.00 8.47 -39.34
N ILE A 127 -4.38 9.37 -40.12
CA ILE A 127 -5.08 10.38 -40.93
C ILE A 127 -6.16 9.67 -41.76
N PRO A 128 -7.44 10.09 -41.70
CA PRO A 128 -8.48 9.45 -42.49
C PRO A 128 -8.62 10.05 -43.90
N ALA A 129 -8.65 9.14 -44.87
CA ALA A 129 -9.53 9.08 -46.06
C ALA A 129 -9.32 10.15 -47.18
N PRO A 130 -9.75 9.91 -48.44
CA PRO A 130 -11.12 9.52 -48.77
C PRO A 130 -11.27 8.35 -49.76
N GLU A 131 -12.32 7.56 -49.55
CA GLU A 131 -12.98 6.83 -50.62
C GLU A 131 -13.87 7.75 -51.48
N LYS A 132 -14.10 7.28 -52.72
CA LYS A 132 -15.12 7.62 -53.75
C LYS A 132 -14.46 8.17 -55.02
N LYS A 133 -14.72 7.64 -56.21
CA LYS A 133 -15.86 6.87 -56.74
C LYS A 133 -15.42 6.14 -58.01
#